data_AF-A0A9P7FUD1-F1
#
_entry.id   AF-A0A9P7FUD1-F1
#
_cell.length_a   1.000
_cell.length_b   1.000
_cell.length_c   1.000
_cell.angle_alpha   90.00
_cell.angle_beta   90.00
_cell.angle_gamma   90.00
#
_symmetry.space_group_name_H-M   'P 1'
#
loop_
_entity.id
_entity.type
_entity.pdbx_description
1 polymer ?
#
loop_
_entity_poly.entity_id
_entity_poly.type
_entity_poly.pdbx_seq_one_letter_code
_entity_poly.pdbx_strand_id
1 'polypeptide(L)'
;MLGAWPYLIRGLNWAKQHSVHVILDLHGAPGSQNGYDNSGQRTSDPVWALTPANVTRTIDTLRYIVENIGGMIDVIELLNEPAGFRGDNWAQVIRQFWLDGYDAVRQAAGNDTKVMIGDAFLGVQNWNGFLNYPRGQGVIMDFHEYQIFSDGELNRSFDDHVSV
;
A
#
# COMPACT_ATOMS: atom_id res chain seq x y z
N MET A 1 22.31 -12.30 1.64
CA MET A 1 20.91 -11.91 1.88
C MET A 1 20.15 -13.16 2.33
N LEU A 2 19.52 -13.13 3.51
CA LEU A 2 18.75 -14.23 4.11
C LEU A 2 17.26 -13.83 4.20
N GLY A 3 16.36 -14.77 4.46
CA GLY A 3 14.92 -14.49 4.63
C GLY A 3 14.12 -14.56 3.33
N ALA A 4 13.07 -13.73 3.21
CA ALA A 4 12.15 -13.74 2.06
C ALA A 4 12.79 -13.23 0.75
N TRP A 5 13.85 -12.42 0.84
CA TRP A 5 14.43 -11.72 -0.31
C TRP A 5 14.85 -12.64 -1.47
N PRO A 6 15.60 -13.75 -1.28
CA PRO A 6 15.95 -14.65 -2.39
C PRO A 6 14.73 -15.29 -3.06
N TYR A 7 13.63 -15.49 -2.33
CA TYR A 7 12.39 -16.04 -2.87
C TYR A 7 11.61 -14.99 -3.66
N LEU A 8 11.59 -13.73 -3.21
CA LEU A 8 11.06 -12.60 -3.97
C LEU A 8 11.77 -12.49 -5.33
N ILE A 9 13.10 -12.42 -5.34
CA ILE A 9 13.88 -12.35 -6.60
C ILE A 9 13.59 -13.54 -7.52
N ARG A 10 13.42 -14.73 -6.97
CA ARG A 10 13.05 -15.92 -7.75
C ARG A 10 11.68 -15.76 -8.39
N GLY A 11 10.69 -15.29 -7.63
CA GLY A 11 9.34 -15.00 -8.13
C GLY A 11 9.33 -13.97 -9.26
N LEU A 12 10.08 -12.87 -9.10
CA LEU A 12 10.20 -11.84 -10.14
C LEU A 12 10.83 -12.37 -11.44
N ASN A 13 11.84 -13.24 -11.33
CA ASN A 13 12.43 -13.87 -12.50
C ASN A 13 11.44 -14.82 -13.20
N TRP A 14 10.62 -15.56 -12.46
CA TRP A 14 9.55 -16.37 -13.04
C TRP A 14 8.50 -15.51 -13.73
N ALA A 15 8.06 -14.41 -13.10
CA ALA A 15 7.13 -13.48 -13.70
C ALA A 15 7.64 -12.96 -15.06
N LYS A 16 8.91 -12.53 -15.11
CA LYS A 16 9.56 -12.10 -16.35
C LYS A 16 9.61 -13.20 -17.42
N GLN A 17 9.94 -14.43 -17.04
CA GLN A 17 10.00 -15.58 -17.96
C GLN A 17 8.65 -15.93 -18.58
N HIS A 18 7.56 -15.62 -17.86
CA HIS A 18 6.19 -15.93 -18.26
C HIS A 18 5.39 -14.69 -18.70
N SER A 19 6.04 -13.55 -18.90
CA SER A 19 5.38 -12.29 -19.30
C SER A 19 4.24 -11.87 -18.37
N VAL A 20 4.41 -12.12 -17.07
CA VAL A 20 3.48 -11.70 -16.01
C VAL A 20 3.94 -10.35 -15.45
N HIS A 21 3.03 -9.39 -15.41
CA HIS A 21 3.26 -8.09 -14.76
C HIS A 21 3.17 -8.22 -13.24
N VAL A 22 3.96 -7.43 -12.52
CA VAL A 22 4.10 -7.51 -11.06
C VAL A 22 3.74 -6.18 -10.40
N ILE A 23 2.79 -6.27 -9.47
CA ILE A 23 2.61 -5.31 -8.38
C ILE A 23 3.36 -5.89 -7.18
N LEU A 24 4.35 -5.16 -6.68
CA LEU A 24 5.00 -5.49 -5.41
C LEU A 24 4.38 -4.63 -4.32
N ASP A 25 3.86 -5.27 -3.28
CA ASP A 25 3.19 -4.59 -2.18
C ASP A 25 3.97 -4.72 -0.86
N LEU A 26 4.12 -3.59 -0.17
CA LEU A 26 4.59 -3.55 1.21
C LEU A 26 3.41 -3.83 2.16
N HIS A 27 3.18 -5.11 2.43
CA HIS A 27 1.97 -5.53 3.14
C HIS A 27 1.97 -5.24 4.66
N GLY A 28 3.11 -4.91 5.25
CA GLY A 28 3.25 -4.72 6.70
C GLY A 28 4.31 -3.69 7.06
N ALA A 29 3.97 -2.81 8.00
CA ALA A 29 4.87 -1.77 8.50
C ALA A 29 5.20 -1.95 10.01
N PRO A 30 6.35 -1.43 10.48
CA PRO A 30 6.72 -1.49 11.89
C PRO A 30 5.65 -0.86 12.79
N GLY A 31 5.27 -1.56 13.86
CA GLY A 31 4.22 -1.12 14.79
C GLY A 31 2.79 -1.31 14.27
N SER A 32 2.62 -1.96 13.11
CA SER A 32 1.38 -2.20 12.38
C SER A 32 0.63 -0.93 11.95
N GLN A 33 0.20 -0.91 10.68
CA GLN A 33 -0.59 0.16 10.08
C GLN A 33 -2.10 -0.01 10.27
N ASN A 34 -2.57 -1.13 10.82
CA ASN A 34 -4.00 -1.39 10.98
C ASN A 34 -4.36 -2.27 12.18
N GLY A 35 -3.41 -3.01 12.74
CA GLY A 35 -3.61 -3.96 13.84
C GLY A 35 -4.10 -5.34 13.41
N TYR A 36 -4.26 -5.56 12.10
CA TYR A 36 -4.65 -6.84 11.53
C TYR A 36 -3.47 -7.82 11.52
N ASP A 37 -3.77 -9.12 11.48
CA ASP A 37 -2.73 -10.15 11.42
C ASP A 37 -1.99 -10.18 10.07
N ASN A 38 -2.66 -9.80 8.97
CA ASN A 38 -2.04 -9.68 7.65
C ASN A 38 -0.85 -8.71 7.64
N SER A 39 -0.83 -7.70 8.52
CA SER A 39 0.28 -6.77 8.69
C SER A 39 1.53 -7.42 9.33
N GLY A 40 1.44 -8.67 9.77
CA GLY A 40 2.47 -9.40 10.52
C GLY A 40 2.47 -9.13 12.03
N GLN A 41 1.64 -8.21 12.53
CA GLN A 41 1.53 -7.91 13.96
C GLN A 41 0.08 -7.60 14.34
N ARG A 42 -0.67 -8.64 14.73
CA ARG A 42 -2.01 -8.48 15.29
C ARG A 42 -1.96 -7.71 16.60
N THR A 43 -2.67 -6.59 16.70
CA THR A 43 -2.72 -5.74 17.91
C THR A 43 -3.99 -4.90 17.96
N SER A 44 -4.52 -4.64 19.16
CA SER A 44 -5.60 -3.66 19.37
C SER A 44 -5.12 -2.22 19.21
N ASP A 45 -3.81 -2.00 19.43
CA ASP A 45 -3.18 -0.69 19.54
C ASP A 45 -2.01 -0.59 18.56
N PRO A 46 -2.28 -0.54 17.23
CA PRO A 46 -1.26 -0.24 16.24
C PRO A 46 -0.71 1.17 16.46
N VAL A 47 0.59 1.34 16.23
CA VAL A 47 1.33 2.57 16.55
C VAL A 47 2.13 3.12 15.37
N TRP A 48 2.01 2.55 14.17
CA TRP A 48 2.74 3.00 12.99
C TRP A 48 2.58 4.51 12.74
N ALA A 49 1.34 5.00 12.59
CA ALA A 49 1.08 6.41 12.30
C ALA A 49 1.39 7.33 13.50
N LEU A 50 1.48 6.78 14.71
CA LEU A 50 1.78 7.52 15.95
C LEU A 50 3.28 7.62 16.22
N THR A 51 4.10 6.90 15.45
CA THR A 51 5.54 6.78 15.68
C THR A 51 6.28 7.22 14.42
N PRO A 52 6.79 8.47 14.36
CA PRO A 52 7.47 8.98 13.16
C PRO A 52 8.60 8.08 12.65
N ALA A 53 9.36 7.45 13.56
CA ALA A 53 10.42 6.52 13.20
C ALA A 53 9.92 5.28 12.43
N ASN A 54 8.70 4.80 12.71
CA ASN A 54 8.10 3.69 11.98
C ASN A 54 7.72 4.12 10.55
N VAL A 55 7.16 5.32 10.39
CA VAL A 55 6.84 5.90 9.09
C VAL A 55 8.11 6.09 8.25
N THR A 56 9.15 6.72 8.81
CA THR A 56 10.45 6.90 8.14
C THR A 56 11.04 5.55 7.71
N ARG A 57 11.05 4.55 8.60
CA ARG A 57 11.55 3.22 8.27
C ARG A 57 10.77 2.53 7.15
N THR A 58 9.45 2.79 7.07
CA THR A 58 8.60 2.28 5.99
C THR A 58 9.01 2.90 4.64
N ILE A 59 9.23 4.22 4.60
CA ILE A 59 9.74 4.93 3.41
C ILE A 59 11.14 4.43 3.01
N ASP A 60 12.04 4.24 3.98
CA ASP A 60 13.39 3.72 3.73
C ASP A 60 13.35 2.31 3.13
N THR A 61 12.39 1.50 3.57
CA THR A 61 12.16 0.15 3.03
C THR A 61 11.70 0.21 1.57
N LEU A 62 10.74 1.07 1.25
CA LEU A 62 10.27 1.29 -0.13
C LEU A 62 11.41 1.74 -1.04
N ARG A 63 12.20 2.72 -0.58
CA ARG A 63 13.39 3.20 -1.29
C ARG A 63 14.36 2.07 -1.59
N TYR A 64 14.73 1.30 -0.56
CA TYR A 64 15.63 0.15 -0.71
C TYR A 64 15.10 -0.86 -1.73
N ILE A 65 13.80 -1.17 -1.67
CA ILE A 65 13.15 -2.09 -2.61
C ILE A 65 13.33 -1.59 -4.04
N VAL A 66 12.91 -0.35 -4.35
CA VAL A 66 12.94 0.15 -5.73
C VAL A 66 14.35 0.41 -6.25
N GLU A 67 15.31 0.79 -5.39
CA GLU A 67 16.73 0.92 -5.77
C GLU A 67 17.33 -0.42 -6.22
N ASN A 68 16.92 -1.53 -5.59
CA ASN A 68 17.51 -2.85 -5.85
C ASN A 68 16.76 -3.65 -6.91
N ILE A 69 15.43 -3.50 -7.00
CA ILE A 69 14.57 -4.33 -7.85
C ILE A 69 13.50 -3.56 -8.62
N GLY A 70 13.54 -2.21 -8.65
CA GLY A 70 12.56 -1.39 -9.37
C GLY A 70 12.43 -1.75 -10.86
N GLY A 71 13.55 -2.10 -11.51
CA GLY A 71 13.56 -2.56 -12.91
C GLY A 71 13.02 -3.99 -13.13
N MET A 72 12.56 -4.67 -12.08
CA MET A 72 11.96 -6.01 -12.13
C MET A 72 10.45 -5.99 -11.80
N ILE A 73 9.87 -4.83 -11.46
CA ILE A 73 8.47 -4.67 -11.08
C ILE A 73 7.80 -3.59 -11.92
N ASP A 74 6.49 -3.70 -12.15
CA ASP A 74 5.73 -2.70 -12.90
C ASP A 74 5.14 -1.62 -11.98
N VAL A 75 4.74 -2.02 -10.78
CA VAL A 75 4.08 -1.17 -9.78
C VAL A 75 4.65 -1.49 -8.39
N ILE A 76 4.88 -0.45 -7.59
CA ILE A 76 5.11 -0.56 -6.15
C ILE A 76 3.90 0.00 -5.42
N GLU A 77 3.25 -0.82 -4.59
CA GLU A 77 2.24 -0.35 -3.65
C GLU A 77 2.92 0.08 -2.36
N LEU A 78 2.64 1.31 -1.94
CA LEU A 78 3.40 1.96 -0.87
C LEU A 78 3.14 1.31 0.50
N LEU A 79 1.89 0.92 0.79
CA LEU A 79 1.52 0.25 2.05
C LEU A 79 0.10 -0.30 1.97
N ASN A 80 -0.08 -1.59 2.18
CA ASN A 80 -1.40 -2.22 2.25
C ASN A 80 -2.24 -1.70 3.45
N GLU A 81 -3.49 -1.33 3.18
CA GLU A 81 -4.56 -1.12 4.17
C GLU A 81 -4.19 -0.33 5.45
N PRO A 82 -3.55 0.86 5.38
CA PRO A 82 -3.39 1.67 6.57
C PRO A 82 -4.76 2.16 7.08
N ALA A 83 -5.03 1.99 8.37
CA ALA A 83 -6.34 2.20 8.98
C ALA A 83 -6.69 3.70 9.18
N GLY A 84 -6.99 4.42 8.09
CA GLY A 84 -7.36 5.83 8.12
C GLY A 84 -8.58 6.13 8.99
N PHE A 85 -9.51 5.16 9.12
CA PHE A 85 -10.69 5.25 9.98
C PHE A 85 -10.38 5.39 11.49
N ARG A 86 -9.12 5.21 11.91
CA ARG A 86 -8.71 5.42 13.32
C ARG A 86 -8.75 6.89 13.78
N GLY A 87 -8.89 7.83 12.85
CA GLY A 87 -9.15 9.24 13.15
C GLY A 87 -8.29 10.20 12.31
N ASP A 88 -8.58 11.49 12.41
CA ASP A 88 -7.99 12.52 11.54
C ASP A 88 -6.47 12.55 11.58
N ASN A 89 -5.85 12.30 12.74
CA ASN A 89 -4.39 12.22 12.86
C ASN A 89 -3.82 11.07 12.00
N TRP A 90 -4.45 9.90 12.02
CA TRP A 90 -4.05 8.76 11.19
C TRP A 90 -4.22 9.09 9.71
N ALA A 91 -5.38 9.63 9.32
CA ALA A 91 -5.64 10.03 7.93
C ALA A 91 -4.62 11.07 7.41
N GLN A 92 -4.24 12.05 8.25
CA GLN A 92 -3.23 13.05 7.90
C GLN A 92 -1.84 12.45 7.72
N VAL A 93 -1.42 11.56 8.62
CA VAL A 93 -0.13 10.87 8.50
C VAL A 93 -0.09 10.00 7.24
N ILE A 94 -1.17 9.31 6.90
CA ILE A 94 -1.27 8.49 5.68
C ILE A 94 -1.17 9.38 4.43
N ARG A 95 -1.88 10.51 4.39
CA ARG A 95 -1.78 11.47 3.28
C ARG A 95 -0.35 11.96 3.10
N GLN A 96 0.34 12.32 4.17
CA GLN A 96 1.74 12.76 4.08
C GLN A 96 2.66 11.61 3.65
N PHE A 97 2.45 10.40 4.18
CA PHE A 97 3.19 9.21 3.81
C PHE A 97 3.05 8.87 2.31
N TRP A 98 1.88 9.04 1.70
CA TRP A 98 1.73 8.87 0.25
C TRP A 98 2.53 9.88 -0.56
N LEU A 99 2.58 11.15 -0.12
CA LEU A 99 3.41 12.17 -0.78
C LEU A 99 4.89 11.81 -0.67
N ASP A 100 5.35 11.50 0.54
CA ASP A 100 6.77 11.23 0.81
C ASP A 100 7.23 9.91 0.18
N GLY A 101 6.39 8.88 0.21
CA GLY A 101 6.65 7.59 -0.44
C GLY A 101 6.67 7.71 -1.97
N TYR A 102 5.75 8.48 -2.56
CA TYR A 102 5.80 8.80 -3.99
C TYR A 102 7.12 9.50 -4.36
N ASP A 103 7.49 10.54 -3.61
CA ASP A 103 8.73 11.29 -3.86
C ASP A 103 9.97 10.39 -3.69
N ALA A 104 9.99 9.52 -2.68
CA ALA A 104 11.08 8.56 -2.46
C ALA A 104 11.23 7.56 -3.62
N VAL A 105 10.12 7.02 -4.13
CA VAL A 105 10.15 6.11 -5.29
C VAL A 105 10.65 6.84 -6.53
N ARG A 106 10.14 8.06 -6.80
CA ARG A 106 10.54 8.86 -7.96
C ARG A 106 12.03 9.23 -7.92
N GLN A 107 12.55 9.57 -6.75
CA GLN A 107 13.99 9.86 -6.58
C GLN A 107 14.87 8.63 -6.78
N ALA A 108 14.42 7.46 -6.34
CA ALA A 108 15.21 6.23 -6.39
C ALA A 108 15.14 5.49 -7.73
N ALA A 109 13.98 5.48 -8.39
CA ALA A 109 13.73 4.65 -9.57
C ALA A 109 13.15 5.43 -10.78
N GLY A 110 13.01 6.75 -10.68
CA GLY A 110 12.47 7.57 -11.75
C GLY A 110 10.99 7.30 -12.03
N ASN A 111 10.59 7.36 -13.30
CA ASN A 111 9.19 7.28 -13.73
C ASN A 111 8.78 5.92 -14.28
N ASP A 112 9.71 4.97 -14.38
CA ASP A 112 9.45 3.66 -15.01
C ASP A 112 8.53 2.80 -14.14
N THR A 113 8.73 2.81 -12.82
CA THR A 113 7.87 2.11 -11.86
C THR A 113 6.66 2.97 -11.49
N LYS A 114 5.45 2.45 -11.66
CA LYS A 114 4.21 3.12 -11.21
C LYS A 114 4.07 3.02 -9.70
N VAL A 115 3.43 4.00 -9.09
CA VAL A 115 3.20 4.04 -7.64
C VAL A 115 1.72 3.77 -7.38
N MET A 116 1.42 2.84 -6.49
CA MET A 116 0.06 2.54 -6.05
C MET A 116 -0.13 2.96 -4.59
N ILE A 117 -1.28 3.57 -4.32
CA ILE A 117 -1.72 3.98 -2.99
C ILE A 117 -3.10 3.39 -2.71
N GLY A 118 -3.32 2.95 -1.47
CA GLY A 118 -4.64 2.49 -1.04
C GLY A 118 -5.55 3.65 -0.62
N ASP A 119 -6.86 3.39 -0.62
CA ASP A 119 -7.87 4.36 -0.19
C ASP A 119 -7.88 4.64 1.33
N ALA A 120 -7.13 3.84 2.09
CA ALA A 120 -7.02 3.87 3.55
C ALA A 120 -8.37 3.69 4.29
N PHE A 121 -9.33 3.00 3.65
CA PHE A 121 -10.72 2.86 4.10
C PHE A 121 -11.47 4.18 4.26
N LEU A 122 -11.00 5.24 3.60
CA LEU A 122 -11.67 6.54 3.58
C LEU A 122 -12.61 6.66 2.37
N GLY A 123 -12.57 5.69 1.44
CA GLY A 123 -13.27 5.74 0.17
C GLY A 123 -12.49 6.54 -0.88
N VAL A 124 -12.52 6.05 -2.12
CA VAL A 124 -11.74 6.58 -3.25
C VAL A 124 -11.97 8.08 -3.50
N GLN A 125 -13.16 8.59 -3.23
CA GLN A 125 -13.52 10.00 -3.40
C GLN A 125 -12.69 10.96 -2.52
N ASN A 126 -12.18 10.50 -1.38
CA ASN A 126 -11.32 11.29 -0.50
C ASN A 126 -9.92 11.57 -1.07
N TRP A 127 -9.63 10.97 -2.23
CA TRP A 127 -8.37 11.09 -2.95
C TRP A 127 -8.53 11.79 -4.31
N ASN A 128 -9.72 12.29 -4.63
CA ASN A 128 -9.93 13.13 -5.80
C ASN A 128 -9.03 14.37 -5.75
N GLY A 129 -8.25 14.60 -6.81
CA GLY A 129 -7.30 15.71 -6.85
C GLY A 129 -5.96 15.44 -6.16
N PHE A 130 -5.80 14.30 -5.47
CA PHE A 130 -4.57 13.94 -4.78
C PHE A 130 -3.57 13.30 -5.74
N LEU A 131 -2.32 13.79 -5.73
CA LEU A 131 -1.26 13.33 -6.65
C LEU A 131 -1.67 13.33 -8.13
N ASN A 132 -2.38 14.37 -8.56
CA ASN A 132 -2.69 14.59 -9.99
C ASN A 132 -1.50 15.20 -10.76
N TYR A 133 -1.52 15.05 -12.08
CA TYR A 133 -0.60 15.74 -12.99
C TYR A 133 -0.66 17.27 -12.79
N PRO A 134 0.47 18.00 -12.81
CA PRO A 134 1.83 17.52 -13.12
C PRO A 134 2.60 16.95 -11.93
N ARG A 135 2.08 17.05 -10.69
CA ARG A 135 2.79 16.58 -9.49
C ARG A 135 2.93 15.06 -9.48
N GLY A 136 1.82 14.35 -9.61
CA GLY A 136 1.79 12.90 -9.69
C GLY A 136 1.71 12.43 -11.13
N GLN A 137 2.55 11.46 -11.46
CA GLN A 137 2.58 10.74 -12.73
C GLN A 137 2.66 9.26 -12.43
N GLY A 138 1.91 8.43 -13.15
CA GLY A 138 1.88 6.99 -12.94
C GLY A 138 1.45 6.60 -11.51
N VAL A 139 0.42 7.28 -10.98
CA VAL A 139 -0.20 6.98 -9.68
C VAL A 139 -1.47 6.17 -9.89
N ILE A 140 -1.64 5.09 -9.14
CA ILE A 140 -2.79 4.17 -9.20
C ILE A 140 -3.44 4.14 -7.82
N MET A 141 -4.77 4.12 -7.78
CA MET A 141 -5.55 3.89 -6.55
C MET A 141 -5.86 2.39 -6.44
N ASP A 142 -5.56 1.80 -5.30
CA ASP A 142 -6.04 0.48 -4.91
C ASP A 142 -7.28 0.62 -4.00
N PHE A 143 -8.28 -0.21 -4.26
CA PHE A 143 -9.52 -0.25 -3.53
C PHE A 143 -9.93 -1.70 -3.23
N HIS A 144 -10.05 -2.00 -1.94
CA HIS A 144 -10.44 -3.31 -1.45
C HIS A 144 -11.93 -3.33 -1.14
N GLU A 145 -12.69 -4.10 -1.91
CA GLU A 145 -14.14 -4.28 -1.72
C GLU A 145 -14.43 -5.67 -1.16
N TYR A 146 -15.02 -5.70 0.02
CA TYR A 146 -15.50 -6.91 0.67
C TYR A 146 -16.87 -6.64 1.26
N GLN A 147 -17.74 -7.65 1.23
CA GLN A 147 -19.09 -7.57 1.81
C GLN A 147 -19.31 -8.68 2.83
N ILE A 148 -18.28 -8.95 3.65
CA ILE A 148 -18.24 -10.11 4.56
C ILE A 148 -17.70 -9.80 5.96
N PHE A 149 -17.31 -8.55 6.25
CA PHE A 149 -16.63 -8.19 7.50
C PHE A 149 -17.54 -7.52 8.54
N SER A 150 -18.84 -7.47 8.30
CA SER A 150 -19.85 -7.05 9.27
C SER A 150 -21.15 -7.85 9.14
N ASP A 151 -21.89 -7.96 10.24
CA ASP A 151 -23.22 -8.61 10.23
C ASP A 151 -24.19 -7.93 9.25
N GLY A 152 -24.07 -6.61 9.07
CA GLY A 152 -24.88 -5.87 8.12
C GLY A 152 -24.65 -6.29 6.68
N GLU A 153 -23.40 -6.56 6.31
CA GLU A 153 -23.05 -7.05 4.97
C GLU A 153 -23.42 -8.52 4.78
N LEU A 154 -23.17 -9.36 5.79
CA LEU A 154 -23.51 -10.79 5.73
C LEU A 154 -25.02 -11.06 5.63
N ASN A 155 -25.85 -10.15 6.12
CA ASN A 155 -27.30 -10.27 6.08
C ASN A 155 -27.93 -9.76 4.77
N ARG A 156 -27.14 -9.27 3.82
CA ARG A 156 -27.63 -8.82 2.51
C ARG A 156 -28.22 -10.00 1.72
N SER A 157 -29.26 -9.74 0.94
CA SER A 157 -29.67 -10.68 -0.10
C SER A 157 -28.65 -10.68 -1.25
N PHE A 158 -28.74 -11.66 -2.15
CA PHE A 158 -27.91 -11.67 -3.36
C PHE A 158 -28.09 -10.39 -4.19
N ASP A 159 -29.33 -9.93 -4.36
CA ASP A 159 -29.63 -8.72 -5.13
C ASP A 159 -29.04 -7.47 -4.46
N ASP A 160 -29.10 -7.40 -3.12
CA ASP A 160 -28.50 -6.29 -2.37
C ASP A 160 -26.97 -6.27 -2.54
N HIS A 161 -26.31 -7.45 -2.50
CA HIS A 161 -24.86 -7.57 -2.74
C HIS A 161 -24.41 -7.09 -4.12
N VAL A 162 -25.26 -7.23 -5.14
CA VAL A 162 -24.97 -6.80 -6.52
C VAL A 162 -25.21 -5.29 -6.72
N SER A 163 -26.04 -4.67 -5.86
CA SER A 163 -26.55 -3.31 -6.06
C SER A 163 -25.75 -2.17 -5.43
N VAL A 164 -24.68 -2.50 -4.68
CA VAL A 164 -23.83 -1.51 -3.97
C VAL A 164 -22.93 -0.69 -4.91
#